data_AF-W5MY82-F1
#
_entry.id   AF-W5MY82-F1
#
_cell.length_a   1.000
_cell.length_b   1.000
_cell.length_c   1.000
_cell.angle_alpha   90.00
_cell.angle_beta   90.00
_cell.angle_gamma   90.00
#
_symmetry.space_group_name_H-M   'P 1'
#
loop_
_entity.id
_entity.type
_entity.pdbx_description
1 polymer ?
#
loop_
_entity_poly.entity_id
_entity_poly.type
_entity_poly.pdbx_seq_one_letter_code
_entity_poly.pdbx_strand_id
1 'polypeptide(L)'
;MPNIGRAKAQKCKSPKLDVQFLRRFCGIQKILFPSCSSPNVLMFGTLLLVTLFEQLIIYQVGVLPSKYYKTLSDKDLEGFKSLSVVAVFLIVLNSTLKSLDQYISSLMYVSWRKSLTECLHRDYFQGRVYYTLNVLRKDIDNPDQRISQDTERFCKQMSTMASRLIISPFTLAYYTYQCFHSTGWVGPVSIFGYFVIGTIVNKVLMGPIVSTLVEQEKLEGDFRFKHMQIRVNAESAAFYRAGKVEHMRTDRRLQSLLHTQRSLMNKEFWLYIGVNTFDYLGSILSYTIVAIPIFTGVYDTLTPGELSALISKNAFVSIYLINGFSQLIDLSTTVSDVAGYTHRIGELREVMEDIIWKQCDYDPASGECFDFDNNMDPPAASSDTAFVLDRLSYKSPYSDELLVRDLSLKVTQGNSLLVVGNTGTGKTSLLRVLNRLWESSSGYLQMNACFGPHGILFLPQKPYLTDGTLREQVIYPLKKIYPVTGLYDFVLYVCERNVYNNCLLF
;
A
#
# COMPACT_ATOMS: atom_id res chain seq x y z
N MET A 1 -11.46 37.47 -17.16
CA MET A 1 -10.25 36.63 -17.08
C MET A 1 -9.31 37.24 -16.04
N PRO A 2 -9.20 36.66 -14.83
CA PRO A 2 -8.08 36.90 -13.93
C PRO A 2 -7.08 35.73 -14.01
N ASN A 3 -5.79 36.08 -13.94
CA ASN A 3 -4.63 35.18 -13.97
C ASN A 3 -4.76 34.05 -12.94
N ILE A 4 -5.03 32.84 -13.42
CA ILE A 4 -4.85 31.62 -12.64
C ILE A 4 -3.34 31.42 -12.54
N GLY A 5 -2.79 31.77 -11.38
CA GLY A 5 -1.41 31.45 -11.02
C GLY A 5 -1.19 29.96 -11.25
N ARG A 6 -0.29 29.64 -12.19
CA ARG A 6 0.23 28.29 -12.38
C ARG A 6 0.80 27.85 -11.04
N ALA A 7 0.04 27.04 -10.30
CA ALA A 7 0.58 26.22 -9.24
C ALA A 7 1.75 25.47 -9.87
N LYS A 8 2.97 25.81 -9.44
CA LYS A 8 4.18 25.09 -9.85
C LYS A 8 3.88 23.62 -9.57
N ALA A 9 3.78 22.81 -10.62
CA ALA A 9 3.74 21.37 -10.49
C ALA A 9 4.97 21.00 -9.67
N GLN A 10 4.74 20.68 -8.40
CA GLN A 10 5.78 20.23 -7.49
C GLN A 10 6.29 18.94 -8.11
N LYS A 11 7.44 19.02 -8.80
CA LYS A 11 8.15 17.87 -9.32
C LYS A 11 8.16 16.85 -8.18
N CYS A 12 7.50 15.72 -8.40
CA CYS A 12 7.52 14.58 -7.49
C CYS A 12 9.01 14.23 -7.33
N LYS A 13 9.64 14.75 -6.27
CA LYS A 13 11.03 14.44 -5.97
C LYS A 13 11.02 12.94 -5.73
N SER A 14 11.78 12.21 -6.54
CA SER A 14 12.01 10.78 -6.33
C SER A 14 12.23 10.57 -4.83
N PRO A 15 11.45 9.71 -4.16
CA PRO A 15 11.59 9.47 -2.74
C PRO A 15 13.04 9.08 -2.48
N LYS A 16 13.80 9.97 -1.84
CA LYS A 16 15.17 9.68 -1.46
C LYS A 16 15.09 8.77 -0.23
N LEU A 17 16.00 7.79 -0.16
CA LEU A 17 16.24 6.97 1.03
C LEU A 17 16.86 7.85 2.13
N ASP A 18 16.07 8.81 2.62
CA ASP A 18 16.46 9.79 3.64
C ASP A 18 16.09 9.27 5.04
N VAL A 19 16.55 9.94 6.09
CA VAL A 19 16.20 9.62 7.49
C VAL A 19 14.67 9.57 7.70
N GLN A 20 13.91 10.35 6.94
CA GLN A 20 12.46 10.34 6.94
C GLN A 20 11.87 9.01 6.42
N PHE A 21 12.48 8.39 5.40
CA PHE A 21 12.09 7.07 4.93
C PHE A 21 12.25 6.05 6.06
N LEU A 22 13.41 6.02 6.72
CA LEU A 22 13.66 5.08 7.83
C LEU A 22 12.67 5.29 8.97
N ARG A 23 12.36 6.54 9.34
CA ARG A 23 11.34 6.82 10.37
C ARG A 23 9.98 6.25 9.98
N ARG A 24 9.51 6.53 8.76
CA ARG A 24 8.22 6.02 8.23
C ARG A 24 8.22 4.49 8.16
N PHE A 25 9.28 3.90 7.64
CA PHE A 25 9.45 2.46 7.53
C PHE A 25 9.42 1.78 8.90
N CYS A 26 10.21 2.25 9.86
CA CYS A 26 10.19 1.75 11.23
C CYS A 26 8.81 1.92 11.89
N GLY A 27 8.12 3.02 11.61
CA GLY A 27 6.75 3.25 12.08
C GLY A 27 5.74 2.23 11.52
N ILE A 28 5.92 1.77 10.27
CA ILE A 28 5.10 0.70 9.67
C ILE A 28 5.52 -0.66 10.22
N GLN A 29 6.83 -0.94 10.35
CA GLN A 29 7.34 -2.21 10.89
C GLN A 29 6.85 -2.48 12.32
N LYS A 30 6.72 -1.44 13.16
CA LYS A 30 6.12 -1.56 14.51
C LYS A 30 4.67 -2.04 14.48
N ILE A 31 3.91 -1.72 13.42
CA ILE A 31 2.53 -2.22 13.24
C ILE A 31 2.55 -3.67 12.79
N LEU A 32 3.45 -4.02 11.86
CA LEU A 32 3.58 -5.39 11.36
C LEU A 32 4.05 -6.37 12.44
N PHE A 33 4.91 -5.89 13.35
CA PHE A 33 5.49 -6.67 14.44
C PHE A 33 5.20 -5.98 15.79
N PRO A 34 3.97 -6.10 16.33
CA PRO A 34 3.56 -5.37 17.53
C PRO A 34 4.27 -5.83 18.81
N SER A 35 4.68 -7.11 18.86
CA SER A 35 5.39 -7.70 20.00
C SER A 35 6.25 -8.88 19.54
N CYS A 36 7.32 -9.17 20.30
CA CYS A 36 8.22 -10.30 20.06
C CYS A 36 7.52 -11.67 20.11
N SER A 37 6.36 -11.76 20.77
CA SER A 37 5.55 -12.98 20.82
C SER A 37 4.40 -13.01 19.80
N SER A 38 4.33 -12.03 18.90
CA SER A 38 3.26 -11.97 17.90
C SER A 38 3.37 -13.12 16.88
N PRO A 39 2.24 -13.61 16.33
CA PRO A 39 2.24 -14.63 15.28
C PRO A 39 3.13 -14.25 14.08
N ASN A 40 3.21 -12.96 13.75
CA ASN A 40 4.03 -12.46 12.65
C ASN A 40 5.53 -12.66 12.90
N VAL A 41 6.00 -12.50 14.15
CA VAL A 41 7.41 -12.78 14.50
C VAL A 41 7.69 -14.28 14.41
N LEU A 42 6.77 -15.12 14.89
CA LEU A 42 6.91 -16.57 14.78
C LEU A 42 6.97 -17.02 13.31
N MET A 43 6.08 -16.52 12.47
CA MET A 43 6.06 -16.80 11.02
C MET A 43 7.32 -16.32 10.32
N PHE A 44 7.86 -15.16 10.72
CA PHE A 44 9.14 -14.67 10.19
C PHE A 44 10.32 -15.55 10.64
N GLY A 45 10.30 -16.02 11.89
CA GLY A 45 11.30 -16.96 12.41
C GLY A 45 11.26 -18.31 11.70
N THR A 46 10.07 -18.86 11.45
CA THR A 46 9.92 -20.12 10.69
C THR A 46 10.33 -19.94 9.23
N LEU A 47 9.99 -18.80 8.61
CA LEU A 47 10.47 -18.46 7.27
C LEU A 47 12.00 -18.50 7.22
N LEU A 48 12.66 -17.80 8.14
CA LEU A 48 14.13 -17.75 8.21
C LEU A 48 14.77 -19.14 8.35
N LEU A 49 14.20 -20.01 9.19
CA LEU A 49 14.68 -21.40 9.34
C LEU A 49 14.50 -22.21 8.06
N VAL A 50 13.34 -22.10 7.40
CA VAL A 50 13.07 -22.78 6.13
C VAL A 50 14.01 -22.30 5.04
N THR A 51 14.21 -20.98 4.90
CA THR A 51 15.11 -20.42 3.90
C THR A 51 16.57 -20.84 4.13
N LEU A 52 17.04 -20.87 5.40
CA LEU A 52 18.39 -21.36 5.71
C LEU A 52 18.56 -22.84 5.34
N PHE A 53 17.58 -23.67 5.66
CA PHE A 53 17.62 -25.09 5.30
C PHE A 53 17.54 -25.30 3.79
N GLU A 54 16.70 -24.52 3.09
CA GLU A 54 16.61 -24.52 1.62
C GLU A 54 17.98 -24.20 0.99
N GLN A 55 18.72 -23.20 1.48
CA GLN A 55 20.05 -22.89 0.95
C GLN A 55 21.06 -24.05 1.07
N LEU A 56 21.02 -24.80 2.17
CA LEU A 56 21.87 -25.97 2.36
C LEU A 56 21.54 -27.07 1.33
N ILE A 57 20.24 -27.30 1.08
CA ILE A 57 19.79 -28.25 0.07
C ILE A 57 20.15 -27.78 -1.34
N ILE A 58 20.01 -26.49 -1.65
CA ILE A 58 20.40 -25.92 -2.95
C ILE A 58 21.88 -26.17 -3.23
N TYR A 59 22.77 -25.98 -2.25
CA TYR A 59 24.18 -26.29 -2.42
C TYR A 59 24.42 -27.77 -2.74
N GLN A 60 23.74 -28.69 -2.02
CA GLN A 60 23.88 -30.12 -2.28
C GLN A 60 23.38 -30.51 -3.68
N VAL A 61 22.25 -29.94 -4.11
CA VAL A 61 21.70 -30.12 -5.45
C VAL A 61 22.67 -29.57 -6.51
N GLY A 62 23.29 -28.42 -6.25
CA GLY A 62 24.25 -27.79 -7.15
C GLY A 62 25.54 -28.56 -7.39
N VAL A 63 25.97 -29.36 -6.42
CA VAL A 63 27.16 -30.22 -6.55
C VAL A 63 26.83 -31.58 -7.20
N LEU A 64 25.55 -31.93 -7.39
CA LEU A 64 25.15 -33.19 -8.03
C LEU A 64 25.76 -33.39 -9.43
N PRO A 65 25.76 -32.40 -10.35
CA PRO A 65 26.36 -32.57 -11.67
C PRO A 65 27.85 -32.96 -11.60
N SER A 66 28.61 -32.38 -10.67
CA SER A 66 30.02 -32.73 -10.42
C SER A 66 30.18 -34.21 -10.03
N LYS A 67 29.29 -34.71 -9.16
CA LYS A 67 29.27 -36.14 -8.77
C LYS A 67 28.92 -37.04 -9.96
N TYR A 68 27.95 -36.64 -10.78
CA TYR A 68 27.60 -37.38 -12.00
C TYR A 68 28.76 -37.48 -12.98
N TYR A 69 29.51 -36.38 -13.23
CA TYR A 69 30.70 -36.42 -14.09
C TYR A 69 31.74 -37.43 -13.59
N LYS A 70 31.97 -37.47 -12.27
CA LYS A 70 32.90 -38.44 -11.68
C LYS A 70 32.43 -39.88 -11.87
N THR A 71 31.20 -40.21 -11.46
CA THR A 71 30.66 -41.57 -11.55
C THR A 71 30.53 -42.08 -12.99
N LEU A 72 30.20 -41.20 -13.95
CA LEU A 72 30.15 -41.54 -15.38
C LEU A 72 31.55 -41.77 -15.95
N SER A 73 32.54 -40.98 -15.53
CA SER A 73 33.95 -41.20 -15.90
C SER A 73 34.48 -42.53 -15.37
N ASP A 74 34.10 -42.88 -14.14
CA ASP A 74 34.50 -44.13 -13.47
C ASP A 74 33.70 -45.35 -13.98
N LYS A 75 32.67 -45.14 -14.82
CA LYS A 75 31.76 -46.17 -15.36
C LYS A 75 31.07 -47.03 -14.28
N ASP A 76 30.83 -46.46 -13.11
CA ASP A 76 30.19 -47.15 -11.98
C ASP A 76 28.66 -47.09 -12.07
N LEU A 77 28.04 -48.19 -12.51
CA LEU A 77 26.59 -48.30 -12.67
C LEU A 77 25.83 -48.32 -11.34
N GLU A 78 26.38 -48.95 -10.30
CA GLU A 78 25.72 -49.04 -8.99
C GLU A 78 25.78 -47.68 -8.28
N GLY A 79 26.92 -46.99 -8.36
CA GLY A 79 27.06 -45.61 -7.92
C GLY A 79 26.08 -44.68 -8.63
N PHE A 80 25.88 -44.84 -9.95
CA PHE A 80 24.95 -44.03 -10.72
C PHE A 80 23.48 -44.21 -10.27
N LYS A 81 23.04 -45.45 -10.03
CA LYS A 81 21.69 -45.74 -9.51
C LYS A 81 21.48 -45.11 -8.14
N SER A 82 22.42 -45.31 -7.22
CA SER A 82 22.37 -44.75 -5.86
C SER A 82 22.33 -43.21 -5.89
N LEU A 83 23.22 -42.59 -6.68
CA LEU A 83 23.26 -41.14 -6.86
C LEU A 83 21.96 -40.59 -7.44
N SER A 84 21.34 -41.32 -8.37
CA SER A 84 20.06 -40.90 -8.97
C SER A 84 18.89 -40.95 -8.01
N VAL A 85 18.83 -41.95 -7.13
CA VAL A 85 17.82 -41.99 -6.05
C VAL A 85 18.01 -40.81 -5.09
N VAL A 86 19.26 -40.53 -4.68
CA VAL A 86 19.59 -39.38 -3.83
C VAL A 86 19.26 -38.06 -4.52
N ALA A 87 19.55 -37.93 -5.81
CA ALA A 87 19.25 -36.73 -6.59
C ALA A 87 17.74 -36.46 -6.65
N VAL A 88 16.93 -37.47 -6.94
CA VAL A 88 15.46 -37.34 -6.95
C VAL A 88 14.95 -36.92 -5.57
N PHE A 89 15.44 -37.55 -4.49
CA PHE A 89 15.06 -37.17 -3.12
C PHE A 89 15.42 -35.71 -2.81
N LEU A 90 16.64 -35.28 -3.12
CA LEU A 90 17.08 -33.90 -2.90
C LEU A 90 16.27 -32.89 -3.73
N ILE A 91 15.90 -33.23 -4.97
CA ILE A 91 15.06 -32.36 -5.82
C ILE A 91 13.65 -32.23 -5.24
N VAL A 92 13.03 -33.34 -4.81
CA VAL A 92 11.71 -33.31 -4.16
C VAL A 92 11.76 -32.48 -2.89
N LEU A 93 12.77 -32.68 -2.05
CA LEU A 93 12.97 -31.91 -0.83
C LEU A 93 13.19 -30.41 -1.10
N ASN A 94 14.00 -30.07 -2.11
CA ASN A 94 14.20 -28.68 -2.51
C ASN A 94 12.88 -28.04 -2.97
N SER A 95 12.10 -28.76 -3.78
CA SER A 95 10.80 -28.30 -4.27
C SER A 95 9.81 -28.07 -3.14
N THR A 96 9.77 -28.95 -2.12
CA THR A 96 8.86 -28.79 -0.98
C THR A 96 9.27 -27.61 -0.10
N LEU A 97 10.57 -27.44 0.18
CA LEU A 97 11.07 -26.29 0.95
C LEU A 97 10.78 -24.96 0.26
N LYS A 98 11.07 -24.86 -1.05
CA LYS A 98 10.75 -23.68 -1.84
C LYS A 98 9.26 -23.36 -1.85
N SER A 99 8.41 -24.39 -1.94
CA SER A 99 6.96 -24.23 -1.88
C SER A 99 6.49 -23.78 -0.49
N LEU A 100 7.13 -24.26 0.58
CA LEU A 100 6.87 -23.84 1.96
C LEU A 100 7.30 -22.38 2.19
N ASP A 101 8.46 -21.95 1.69
CA ASP A 101 8.90 -20.54 1.73
C ASP A 101 7.87 -19.62 1.06
N GLN A 102 7.40 -20.00 -0.14
CA GLN A 102 6.37 -19.24 -0.87
C GLN A 102 5.03 -19.22 -0.12
N TYR A 103 4.63 -20.34 0.49
CA TYR A 103 3.40 -20.43 1.28
C TYR A 103 3.46 -19.54 2.53
N ILE A 104 4.55 -19.62 3.31
CA ILE A 104 4.75 -18.79 4.52
C ILE A 104 4.79 -17.32 4.14
N SER A 105 5.52 -16.95 3.09
CA SER A 105 5.57 -15.57 2.56
C SER A 105 4.19 -15.03 2.15
N SER A 106 3.34 -15.89 1.57
CA SER A 106 1.97 -15.53 1.20
C SER A 106 1.06 -15.35 2.41
N LEU A 107 1.19 -16.23 3.43
CA LEU A 107 0.44 -16.11 4.67
C LEU A 107 0.85 -14.86 5.47
N MET A 108 2.15 -14.54 5.48
CA MET A 108 2.69 -13.31 6.05
C MET A 108 2.11 -12.07 5.37
N TYR A 109 2.04 -12.07 4.03
CA TYR A 109 1.39 -10.99 3.28
C TYR A 109 -0.05 -10.74 3.76
N VAL A 110 -0.86 -11.80 3.90
CA VAL A 110 -2.26 -11.68 4.34
C VAL A 110 -2.34 -11.09 5.76
N SER A 111 -1.53 -11.60 6.68
CA SER A 111 -1.49 -11.12 8.06
C SER A 111 -1.04 -9.66 8.15
N TRP A 112 0.01 -9.29 7.43
CA TRP A 112 0.51 -7.92 7.38
C TRP A 112 -0.48 -6.95 6.77
N ARG A 113 -1.14 -7.34 5.67
CA ARG A 113 -2.19 -6.52 5.05
C ARG A 113 -3.33 -6.28 6.03
N LYS A 114 -3.79 -7.32 6.73
CA LYS A 114 -4.81 -7.19 7.77
C LYS A 114 -4.40 -6.16 8.82
N SER A 115 -3.25 -6.35 9.47
CA SER A 115 -2.79 -5.47 10.55
C SER A 115 -2.59 -4.02 10.11
N LEU A 116 -2.00 -3.81 8.93
CA LEU A 116 -1.73 -2.46 8.42
C LEU A 116 -3.02 -1.75 7.99
N THR A 117 -3.91 -2.43 7.27
CA THR A 117 -5.20 -1.86 6.85
C THR A 117 -6.13 -1.61 8.03
N GLU A 118 -6.21 -2.50 9.02
CA GLU A 118 -7.02 -2.28 10.23
C GLU A 118 -6.50 -1.08 11.04
N CYS A 119 -5.18 -0.89 11.14
CA CYS A 119 -4.59 0.30 11.77
C CYS A 119 -4.94 1.57 11.00
N LEU A 120 -4.78 1.58 9.67
CA LEU A 120 -5.13 2.72 8.83
C LEU A 120 -6.63 3.02 8.90
N HIS A 121 -7.50 2.02 8.94
CA HIS A 121 -8.94 2.18 9.11
C HIS A 121 -9.28 2.82 10.45
N ARG A 122 -8.66 2.36 11.54
CA ARG A 122 -8.88 2.94 12.86
C ARG A 122 -8.59 4.44 12.85
N ASP A 123 -7.45 4.85 12.29
CA ASP A 123 -7.04 6.26 12.26
C ASP A 123 -7.90 7.07 11.26
N TYR A 124 -8.24 6.48 10.10
CA TYR A 124 -9.05 7.13 9.06
C TYR A 124 -10.51 7.37 9.48
N PHE A 125 -11.09 6.44 10.23
CA PHE A 125 -12.45 6.55 10.77
C PHE A 125 -12.48 7.14 12.19
N GLN A 126 -11.33 7.50 12.77
CA GLN A 126 -11.29 8.20 14.05
C GLN A 126 -11.86 9.61 13.90
N GLY A 127 -12.91 9.90 14.66
CA GLY A 127 -13.58 11.19 14.62
C GLY A 127 -14.04 11.56 13.21
N ARG A 128 -13.43 12.60 12.62
CA ARG A 128 -13.82 13.16 11.32
C ARG A 128 -12.65 13.23 10.34
N VAL A 129 -11.66 12.36 10.51
CA VAL A 129 -10.47 12.30 9.64
C VAL A 129 -10.85 12.04 8.19
N TYR A 130 -11.72 11.07 7.91
CA TYR A 130 -12.21 10.80 6.54
C TYR A 130 -12.82 12.03 5.85
N TYR A 131 -13.58 12.86 6.57
CA TYR A 131 -14.15 14.09 6.00
C TYR A 131 -13.06 15.13 5.72
N THR A 132 -12.20 15.36 6.71
CA THR A 132 -11.12 16.36 6.61
C THR A 132 -10.16 16.01 5.48
N LEU A 133 -9.79 14.74 5.35
CA LEU A 133 -8.86 14.25 4.35
C LEU A 133 -9.41 14.33 2.93
N ASN A 134 -10.68 13.98 2.71
CA ASN A 134 -11.27 13.97 1.38
C ASN A 134 -11.82 15.33 0.92
N VAL A 135 -12.25 16.18 1.86
CA VAL A 135 -12.92 17.44 1.54
C VAL A 135 -12.04 18.65 1.81
N LEU A 136 -11.41 18.73 2.99
CA LEU A 136 -10.71 19.95 3.41
C LEU A 136 -9.25 19.99 2.95
N ARG A 137 -8.61 18.82 2.87
CA ARG A 137 -7.22 18.64 2.44
C ARG A 137 -7.12 18.41 0.93
N LYS A 138 -6.02 18.90 0.33
CA LYS A 138 -5.67 18.74 -1.10
C LYS A 138 -4.22 18.29 -1.32
N ASP A 139 -3.48 18.19 -0.22
CA ASP A 139 -2.09 17.73 -0.13
C ASP A 139 -1.97 16.22 -0.34
N ILE A 140 -3.00 15.45 0.01
CA ILE A 140 -3.06 14.01 -0.21
C ILE A 140 -3.99 13.69 -1.38
N ASP A 141 -3.45 13.01 -2.40
CA ASP A 141 -4.20 12.45 -3.51
C ASP A 141 -4.62 11.00 -3.23
N ASN A 142 -5.86 10.67 -3.63
CA ASN A 142 -6.46 9.33 -3.62
C ASN A 142 -6.18 8.54 -2.32
N PRO A 143 -6.67 9.00 -1.15
CA PRO A 143 -6.45 8.32 0.13
C PRO A 143 -7.03 6.90 0.14
N ASP A 144 -8.12 6.67 -0.59
CA ASP A 144 -8.72 5.36 -0.84
C ASP A 144 -7.75 4.40 -1.54
N GLN A 145 -7.04 4.86 -2.57
CA GLN A 145 -6.01 4.08 -3.27
C GLN A 145 -4.82 3.76 -2.34
N ARG A 146 -4.39 4.73 -1.54
CA ARG A 146 -3.29 4.54 -0.57
C ARG A 146 -3.65 3.49 0.50
N ILE A 147 -4.87 3.52 1.03
CA ILE A 147 -5.32 2.54 2.03
C ILE A 147 -5.50 1.16 1.42
N SER A 148 -6.11 1.06 0.24
CA SER A 148 -6.51 -0.22 -0.36
C SER A 148 -5.41 -0.90 -1.19
N GLN A 149 -4.81 -0.19 -2.14
CA GLN A 149 -3.92 -0.73 -3.16
C GLN A 149 -2.45 -0.60 -2.75
N ASP A 150 -2.02 0.57 -2.27
CA ASP A 150 -0.61 0.75 -1.88
C ASP A 150 -0.25 -0.13 -0.68
N THR A 151 -1.15 -0.24 0.31
CA THR A 151 -0.99 -1.17 1.45
C THR A 151 -0.87 -2.62 0.99
N GLU A 152 -1.70 -3.06 0.03
CA GLU A 152 -1.63 -4.42 -0.53
C GLU A 152 -0.29 -4.67 -1.22
N ARG A 153 0.12 -3.76 -2.11
CA ARG A 153 1.37 -3.88 -2.86
C ARG A 153 2.58 -3.82 -1.94
N PHE A 154 2.58 -2.93 -0.95
CA PHE A 154 3.63 -2.85 0.07
C PHE A 154 3.78 -4.18 0.81
N CYS A 155 2.69 -4.74 1.37
CA CYS A 155 2.75 -5.99 2.12
C CYS A 155 3.21 -7.17 1.25
N LYS A 156 2.77 -7.22 -0.01
CA LYS A 156 3.14 -8.28 -0.96
C LYS A 156 4.61 -8.21 -1.37
N GLN A 157 5.11 -7.03 -1.72
CA GLN A 157 6.52 -6.85 -2.08
C GLN A 157 7.43 -7.08 -0.86
N MET A 158 7.04 -6.57 0.31
CA MET A 158 7.78 -6.79 1.55
C MET A 158 7.86 -8.28 1.92
N SER A 159 6.77 -9.04 1.78
CA SER A 159 6.76 -10.45 2.20
C SER A 159 7.58 -11.33 1.27
N THR A 160 7.53 -11.06 -0.03
CA THR A 160 8.30 -11.81 -1.04
C THR A 160 9.79 -11.51 -1.01
N MET A 161 10.20 -10.30 -0.59
CA MET A 161 11.62 -9.94 -0.47
C MET A 161 12.22 -10.29 0.91
N ALA A 162 11.40 -10.57 1.92
CA ALA A 162 11.85 -10.77 3.30
C ALA A 162 12.90 -11.88 3.45
N SER A 163 12.63 -13.09 2.94
CA SER A 163 13.57 -14.21 3.01
C SER A 163 14.86 -13.92 2.22
N ARG A 164 14.72 -13.33 1.03
CA ARG A 164 15.83 -13.01 0.12
C ARG A 164 16.78 -11.94 0.68
N LEU A 165 16.25 -10.89 1.30
CA LEU A 165 17.07 -9.82 1.88
C LEU A 165 17.96 -10.32 3.02
N ILE A 166 17.44 -11.23 3.85
CA ILE A 166 18.17 -11.76 5.00
C ILE A 166 19.24 -12.75 4.55
N ILE A 167 18.91 -13.61 3.59
CA ILE A 167 19.81 -14.70 3.18
C ILE A 167 20.94 -14.24 2.25
N SER A 168 20.67 -13.24 1.41
CA SER A 168 21.59 -12.81 0.35
C SER A 168 23.01 -12.46 0.84
N PRO A 169 23.24 -11.76 1.98
CA PRO A 169 24.60 -11.46 2.43
C PRO A 169 25.38 -12.72 2.83
N PHE A 170 24.72 -13.70 3.47
CA PHE A 170 25.34 -14.95 3.89
C PHE A 170 25.69 -15.82 2.68
N THR A 171 24.75 -15.96 1.75
CA THR A 171 24.96 -16.69 0.50
C THR A 171 26.10 -16.07 -0.29
N LEU A 172 26.09 -14.75 -0.50
CA LEU A 172 27.16 -14.07 -1.23
C LEU A 172 28.52 -14.21 -0.55
N ALA A 173 28.60 -14.07 0.77
CA ALA A 173 29.84 -14.27 1.50
C ALA A 173 30.38 -15.70 1.34
N TYR A 174 29.52 -16.71 1.48
CA TYR A 174 29.89 -18.12 1.34
C TYR A 174 30.37 -18.46 -0.08
N TYR A 175 29.63 -18.06 -1.10
CA TYR A 175 30.00 -18.35 -2.50
C TYR A 175 31.18 -17.51 -2.98
N THR A 176 31.37 -16.30 -2.44
CA THR A 176 32.61 -15.52 -2.68
C THR A 176 33.81 -16.24 -2.09
N TYR A 177 33.70 -16.77 -0.87
CA TYR A 177 34.75 -17.56 -0.24
C TYR A 177 35.07 -18.84 -1.03
N GLN A 178 34.06 -19.59 -1.46
CA GLN A 178 34.25 -20.77 -2.31
C GLN A 178 34.89 -20.41 -3.67
N CYS A 179 34.45 -19.32 -4.30
CA CYS A 179 35.02 -18.86 -5.57
C CYS A 179 36.51 -18.48 -5.42
N PHE A 180 36.85 -17.81 -4.32
CA PHE A 180 38.23 -17.47 -3.98
C PHE A 180 39.10 -18.72 -3.78
N HIS A 181 38.60 -19.72 -3.04
CA HIS A 181 39.33 -20.96 -2.83
C HIS A 181 39.52 -21.77 -4.13
N SER A 182 38.54 -21.72 -5.04
CA SER A 182 38.59 -22.47 -6.30
C SER A 182 39.44 -21.80 -7.38
N THR A 183 39.41 -20.47 -7.52
CA THR A 183 40.00 -19.75 -8.66
C THR A 183 41.02 -18.67 -8.25
N GLY A 184 41.29 -18.52 -6.96
CA GLY A 184 42.09 -17.43 -6.42
C GLY A 184 41.41 -16.07 -6.56
N TRP A 185 42.19 -14.99 -6.48
CA TRP A 185 41.69 -13.60 -6.55
C TRP A 185 40.99 -13.26 -7.88
N VAL A 186 41.36 -13.91 -8.98
CA VAL A 186 40.84 -13.61 -10.31
C VAL A 186 39.34 -13.87 -10.42
N GLY A 187 38.84 -14.92 -9.75
CA GLY A 187 37.41 -15.28 -9.80
C GLY A 187 36.51 -14.22 -9.18
N PRO A 188 36.59 -13.96 -7.86
CA PRO A 188 35.79 -12.95 -7.20
C PRO A 188 35.93 -11.57 -7.82
N VAL A 189 37.15 -11.10 -8.13
CA VAL A 189 37.36 -9.75 -8.68
C VAL A 189 36.65 -9.60 -10.04
N SER A 190 36.70 -10.61 -10.90
CA SER A 190 36.01 -10.59 -12.19
C SER A 190 34.49 -10.53 -12.02
N ILE A 191 33.93 -11.31 -11.08
CA ILE A 191 32.48 -11.35 -10.82
C ILE A 191 32.00 -10.04 -10.18
N PHE A 192 32.75 -9.47 -9.24
CA PHE A 192 32.42 -8.18 -8.64
C PHE A 192 32.52 -7.04 -9.66
N GLY A 193 33.55 -7.04 -10.51
CA GLY A 193 33.66 -6.08 -11.62
C GLY A 193 32.48 -6.18 -12.58
N TYR A 194 32.09 -7.41 -12.92
CA TYR A 194 30.90 -7.69 -13.73
C TYR A 194 29.62 -7.13 -13.09
N PHE A 195 29.42 -7.40 -11.80
CA PHE A 195 28.28 -6.89 -11.04
C PHE A 195 28.22 -5.35 -10.99
N VAL A 196 29.35 -4.67 -10.79
CA VAL A 196 29.40 -3.20 -10.78
C VAL A 196 28.98 -2.63 -12.13
N ILE A 197 29.48 -3.20 -13.23
CA ILE A 197 29.09 -2.79 -14.59
C ILE A 197 27.59 -3.02 -14.81
N GLY A 198 27.08 -4.21 -14.46
CA GLY A 198 25.66 -4.54 -14.59
C GLY A 198 24.76 -3.60 -13.78
N THR A 199 25.16 -3.27 -12.56
CA THR A 199 24.42 -2.34 -11.69
C THR A 199 24.37 -0.93 -12.27
N ILE A 200 25.48 -0.44 -12.82
CA ILE A 200 25.54 0.89 -13.46
C ILE A 200 24.62 0.93 -14.68
N VAL A 201 24.70 -0.07 -15.56
CA VAL A 201 23.86 -0.17 -16.76
C VAL A 201 22.37 -0.23 -16.38
N ASN A 202 22.00 -1.10 -15.43
CA ASN A 202 20.62 -1.22 -14.97
C ASN A 202 20.10 0.07 -14.34
N LYS A 203 20.92 0.76 -13.53
CA LYS A 203 20.52 2.03 -12.92
C LYS A 203 20.27 3.13 -13.95
N VAL A 204 21.09 3.22 -15.00
CA VAL A 204 20.91 4.19 -16.08
C VAL A 204 19.62 3.90 -16.86
N LEU A 205 19.33 2.62 -17.13
CA LEU A 205 18.12 2.21 -17.86
C LEU A 205 16.83 2.36 -17.02
N MET A 206 16.88 2.14 -15.71
CA MET A 206 15.73 2.21 -14.80
C MET A 206 15.23 3.65 -14.56
N GLY A 207 16.13 4.63 -14.52
CA GLY A 207 15.78 6.04 -14.24
C GLY A 207 14.55 6.57 -15.00
N PRO A 208 14.50 6.50 -16.35
CA PRO A 208 13.35 6.98 -17.12
C PRO A 208 12.08 6.12 -16.95
N ILE A 209 12.21 4.83 -16.64
CA ILE A 209 11.09 3.89 -16.49
C ILE A 209 10.25 4.26 -15.28
N VAL A 210 10.89 4.45 -14.12
CA VAL A 210 10.20 4.76 -12.85
C VAL A 210 9.32 6.00 -12.97
N SER A 211 9.82 7.06 -13.61
CA SER A 211 9.04 8.29 -13.80
C SER A 211 7.79 8.07 -14.66
N THR A 212 7.88 7.20 -15.67
CA THR A 212 6.76 6.90 -16.59
C THR A 212 5.76 5.95 -15.94
N LEU A 213 6.24 5.01 -15.12
CA LEU A 213 5.41 4.09 -14.35
C LEU A 213 4.52 4.83 -13.34
N VAL A 214 5.08 5.81 -12.63
CA VAL A 214 4.31 6.65 -11.69
C VAL A 214 3.23 7.44 -12.42
N GLU A 215 3.55 8.00 -13.59
CA GLU A 215 2.57 8.70 -14.43
C GLU A 215 1.47 7.77 -14.93
N GLN A 216 1.83 6.55 -15.34
CA GLN A 216 0.87 5.52 -15.75
C GLN A 216 -0.09 5.15 -14.61
N GLU A 217 0.41 4.87 -13.40
CA GLU A 217 -0.42 4.52 -12.24
C GLU A 217 -1.38 5.65 -11.85
N LYS A 218 -0.93 6.91 -11.98
CA LYS A 218 -1.80 8.07 -11.78
C LYS A 218 -2.92 8.14 -12.83
N LEU A 219 -2.58 8.00 -14.12
CA LEU A 219 -3.57 8.03 -15.20
C LEU A 219 -4.56 6.86 -15.13
N GLU A 220 -4.10 5.69 -14.69
CA GLU A 220 -4.93 4.51 -14.41
C GLU A 220 -5.92 4.81 -13.28
N GLY A 221 -5.46 5.44 -12.18
CA GLY A 221 -6.32 5.90 -11.08
C GLY A 221 -7.37 6.92 -11.54
N ASP A 222 -6.95 7.94 -12.31
CA ASP A 222 -7.85 8.94 -12.90
C ASP A 222 -8.91 8.31 -13.82
N PHE A 223 -8.52 7.29 -14.61
CA PHE A 223 -9.43 6.57 -15.49
C PHE A 223 -10.47 5.76 -14.70
N ARG A 224 -10.05 5.03 -13.66
CA ARG A 224 -10.96 4.30 -12.76
C ARG A 224 -11.90 5.24 -12.02
N PHE A 225 -11.38 6.37 -11.52
CA PHE A 225 -12.19 7.39 -10.87
C PHE A 225 -13.23 7.98 -11.82
N LYS A 226 -12.87 8.22 -13.09
CA LYS A 226 -13.82 8.70 -14.11
C LYS A 226 -14.99 7.72 -14.31
N HIS A 227 -14.72 6.41 -14.32
CA HIS A 227 -15.78 5.41 -14.38
C HIS A 227 -16.63 5.35 -13.10
N MET A 228 -16.01 5.48 -11.93
CA MET A 228 -16.73 5.58 -10.66
C MET A 228 -17.69 6.78 -10.66
N GLN A 229 -17.26 7.95 -11.16
CA GLN A 229 -18.12 9.13 -11.29
C GLN A 229 -19.34 8.88 -12.19
N ILE A 230 -19.15 8.20 -13.34
CA ILE A 230 -20.25 7.84 -14.24
C ILE A 230 -21.20 6.86 -13.55
N ARG A 231 -20.67 5.85 -12.83
CA ARG A 231 -21.48 4.87 -12.09
C ARG A 231 -22.35 5.54 -11.02
N VAL A 232 -21.76 6.43 -10.21
CA VAL A 232 -22.45 7.12 -9.11
C VAL A 232 -23.48 8.13 -9.63
N ASN A 233 -23.24 8.76 -10.78
CA ASN A 233 -24.11 9.77 -11.35
C ASN A 233 -24.78 9.31 -12.66
N ALA A 234 -25.01 7.99 -12.80
CA ALA A 234 -25.47 7.39 -14.05
C ALA A 234 -26.83 7.93 -14.49
N GLU A 235 -27.75 8.07 -13.54
CA GLU A 235 -29.09 8.61 -13.78
C GLU A 235 -29.04 10.07 -14.23
N SER A 236 -28.31 10.93 -13.51
CA SER A 236 -28.14 12.33 -13.91
C SER A 236 -27.51 12.45 -15.30
N ALA A 237 -26.50 11.62 -15.61
CA ALA A 237 -25.89 11.59 -16.94
C ALA A 237 -26.86 11.11 -18.04
N ALA A 238 -27.74 10.15 -17.71
CA ALA A 238 -28.77 9.65 -18.61
C ALA A 238 -29.87 10.69 -18.89
N PHE A 239 -30.29 11.47 -17.88
CA PHE A 239 -31.20 12.61 -18.06
C PHE A 239 -30.67 13.63 -19.07
N TYR A 240 -29.36 13.92 -19.03
CA TYR A 240 -28.71 14.79 -20.01
C TYR A 240 -28.46 14.12 -21.37
N ARG A 241 -28.79 12.82 -21.53
CA ARG A 241 -28.43 11.99 -22.68
C ARG A 241 -26.93 12.10 -23.02
N ALA A 242 -26.09 12.19 -21.98
CA ALA A 242 -24.68 12.56 -22.10
C ALA A 242 -23.77 11.45 -22.66
N GLY A 243 -24.32 10.33 -23.13
CA GLY A 243 -23.56 9.14 -23.54
C GLY A 243 -22.42 9.44 -24.53
N LYS A 244 -22.68 10.19 -25.61
CA LYS A 244 -21.64 10.55 -26.60
C LYS A 244 -20.55 11.47 -26.02
N VAL A 245 -20.94 12.41 -25.14
CA VAL A 245 -20.02 13.36 -24.50
C VAL A 245 -19.13 12.64 -23.49
N GLU A 246 -19.73 11.81 -22.64
CA GLU A 246 -19.01 11.03 -21.63
C GLU A 246 -18.15 9.93 -22.26
N HIS A 247 -18.58 9.34 -23.38
CA HIS A 247 -17.74 8.47 -24.20
C HIS A 247 -16.47 9.20 -24.67
N MET A 248 -16.60 10.35 -25.33
CA MET A 248 -15.45 11.12 -25.81
C MET A 248 -14.51 11.55 -24.67
N ARG A 249 -15.06 11.97 -23.52
CA ARG A 249 -14.27 12.38 -22.35
C ARG A 249 -13.51 11.21 -21.71
N THR A 250 -14.16 10.05 -21.63
CA THR A 250 -13.59 8.84 -21.01
C THR A 250 -12.54 8.24 -21.94
N ASP A 251 -12.81 8.18 -23.25
CA ASP A 251 -11.84 7.71 -24.24
C ASP A 251 -10.62 8.64 -24.30
N ARG A 252 -10.78 9.97 -24.16
CA ARG A 252 -9.62 10.87 -24.05
C ARG A 252 -8.71 10.53 -22.85
N ARG A 253 -9.28 10.13 -21.70
CA ARG A 253 -8.51 9.69 -20.53
C ARG A 253 -7.80 8.36 -20.81
N LEU A 254 -8.50 7.42 -21.46
CA LEU A 254 -7.93 6.15 -21.91
C LEU A 254 -6.78 6.35 -22.89
N GLN A 255 -6.92 7.22 -23.91
CA GLN A 255 -5.86 7.48 -24.87
C GLN A 255 -4.61 8.08 -24.21
N SER A 256 -4.77 8.99 -23.25
CA SER A 256 -3.64 9.50 -22.46
C SER A 256 -2.94 8.39 -21.67
N LEU A 257 -3.71 7.49 -21.06
CA LEU A 257 -3.20 6.32 -20.36
C LEU A 257 -2.45 5.37 -21.31
N LEU A 258 -3.06 5.00 -22.44
CA LEU A 258 -2.48 4.11 -23.45
C LEU A 258 -1.21 4.67 -24.07
N HIS A 259 -1.14 5.99 -24.30
CA HIS A 259 0.08 6.65 -24.79
C HIS A 259 1.23 6.49 -23.79
N THR A 260 0.94 6.67 -22.51
CA THR A 260 1.92 6.52 -21.42
C THR A 260 2.32 5.05 -21.24
N GLN A 261 1.36 4.12 -21.27
CA GLN A 261 1.64 2.67 -21.24
C GLN A 261 2.51 2.23 -22.40
N ARG A 262 2.23 2.68 -23.63
CA ARG A 262 3.08 2.39 -24.79
C ARG A 262 4.49 2.96 -24.64
N SER A 263 4.60 4.19 -24.13
CA SER A 263 5.91 4.77 -23.84
C SER A 263 6.67 3.99 -22.76
N LEU A 264 5.98 3.43 -21.76
CA LEU A 264 6.58 2.59 -20.73
C LEU A 264 7.09 1.29 -21.34
N MET A 265 6.26 0.56 -22.10
CA MET A 265 6.65 -0.69 -22.77
C MET A 265 7.89 -0.51 -23.67
N ASN A 266 7.96 0.59 -24.42
CA ASN A 266 9.13 0.89 -25.26
C ASN A 266 10.42 1.10 -24.44
N LYS A 267 10.33 1.62 -23.21
CA LYS A 267 11.47 1.79 -22.30
C LYS A 267 11.84 0.48 -21.62
N GLU A 268 10.84 -0.30 -21.18
CA GLU A 268 11.03 -1.63 -20.61
C GLU A 268 11.71 -2.60 -21.57
N PHE A 269 11.41 -2.52 -22.88
CA PHE A 269 12.08 -3.33 -23.89
C PHE A 269 13.62 -3.20 -23.84
N TRP A 270 14.15 -1.97 -23.70
CA TRP A 270 15.59 -1.74 -23.59
C TRP A 270 16.16 -2.24 -22.26
N LEU A 271 15.40 -2.12 -21.17
CA LEU A 271 15.77 -2.70 -19.89
C LEU A 271 15.87 -4.23 -20.01
N TYR A 272 14.87 -4.89 -20.59
CA TYR A 272 14.87 -6.34 -20.76
C TYR A 272 16.02 -6.82 -21.64
N ILE A 273 16.35 -6.09 -22.72
CA ILE A 273 17.56 -6.39 -23.50
C ILE A 273 18.81 -6.31 -22.61
N GLY A 274 18.96 -5.24 -21.83
CA GLY A 274 20.10 -5.05 -20.95
C GLY A 274 20.25 -6.14 -19.89
N VAL A 275 19.17 -6.44 -19.17
CA VAL A 275 19.13 -7.47 -18.12
C VAL A 275 19.38 -8.86 -18.70
N ASN A 276 18.65 -9.25 -19.75
CA ASN A 276 18.83 -10.58 -20.36
C ASN A 276 20.23 -10.76 -20.95
N THR A 277 20.78 -9.73 -21.59
CA THR A 277 22.15 -9.78 -22.12
C THR A 277 23.15 -9.98 -20.98
N PHE A 278 22.95 -9.31 -19.84
CA PHE A 278 23.78 -9.48 -18.66
C PHE A 278 23.64 -10.88 -18.04
N ASP A 279 22.45 -11.46 -17.96
CA ASP A 279 22.30 -12.81 -17.42
C ASP A 279 22.96 -13.86 -18.31
N TYR A 280 22.80 -13.77 -19.63
CA TYR A 280 23.44 -14.70 -20.56
C TYR A 280 24.96 -14.53 -20.63
N LEU A 281 25.49 -13.31 -20.64
CA LEU A 281 26.94 -13.07 -20.61
C LEU A 281 27.59 -13.57 -19.30
N GLY A 282 26.85 -13.53 -18.19
CA GLY A 282 27.32 -14.06 -16.90
C GLY A 282 27.65 -15.55 -16.98
N SER A 283 26.85 -16.34 -17.73
CA SER A 283 27.13 -17.76 -17.94
C SER A 283 28.46 -17.99 -18.66
N ILE A 284 28.78 -17.20 -19.69
CA ILE A 284 30.04 -17.31 -20.44
C ILE A 284 31.22 -16.89 -19.56
N LEU A 285 31.07 -15.78 -18.82
CA LEU A 285 32.09 -15.29 -17.90
C LEU A 285 32.50 -16.36 -16.88
N SER A 286 31.54 -17.14 -16.38
CA SER A 286 31.81 -18.23 -15.43
C SER A 286 32.78 -19.28 -15.99
N TYR A 287 32.66 -19.63 -17.27
CA TYR A 287 33.58 -20.57 -17.93
C TYR A 287 34.93 -19.94 -18.23
N THR A 288 34.96 -18.65 -18.60
CA THR A 288 36.23 -17.92 -18.81
C THR A 288 37.05 -17.86 -17.52
N ILE A 289 36.42 -17.65 -16.36
CA ILE A 289 37.08 -17.66 -15.05
C ILE A 289 37.72 -19.02 -14.76
N VAL A 290 36.97 -20.10 -14.99
CA VAL A 290 37.45 -21.48 -14.76
C VAL A 290 38.56 -21.88 -15.74
N ALA A 291 38.57 -21.32 -16.95
CA ALA A 291 39.57 -21.62 -17.97
C ALA A 291 40.99 -21.19 -17.58
N ILE A 292 41.15 -20.04 -16.89
CA ILE A 292 42.46 -19.46 -16.56
C ILE A 292 43.37 -20.46 -15.81
N PRO A 293 42.98 -21.01 -14.63
CA PRO A 293 43.85 -21.93 -13.89
C PRO A 293 44.15 -23.24 -14.65
N ILE A 294 43.23 -23.68 -15.52
CA ILE A 294 43.40 -24.87 -16.36
C ILE A 294 44.48 -24.62 -17.42
N PHE A 295 44.41 -23.53 -18.16
CA PHE A 295 45.40 -23.21 -19.19
C PHE A 295 46.77 -22.80 -18.63
N THR A 296 46.84 -22.40 -17.35
CA THR A 296 48.11 -22.17 -16.64
C THR A 296 48.75 -23.46 -16.07
N GLY A 297 48.15 -24.62 -16.28
CA GLY A 297 48.72 -25.92 -15.90
C GLY A 297 48.61 -26.28 -14.40
N VAL A 298 47.78 -25.59 -13.63
CA VAL A 298 47.64 -25.81 -12.17
C VAL A 298 46.98 -27.17 -11.84
N TYR A 299 46.24 -27.73 -12.80
CA TYR A 299 45.44 -28.95 -12.61
C TYR A 299 45.90 -30.14 -13.47
N ASP A 300 47.11 -30.07 -14.06
CA ASP A 300 47.63 -31.09 -14.98
C ASP A 300 47.85 -32.47 -14.33
N THR A 301 47.84 -32.54 -12.99
CA THR A 301 47.99 -33.77 -12.21
C THR A 301 46.69 -34.55 -12.02
N LEU A 302 45.54 -33.98 -12.37
CA LEU A 302 44.22 -34.59 -12.17
C LEU A 302 43.83 -35.50 -13.34
N THR A 303 43.06 -36.55 -13.06
CA THR A 303 42.48 -37.38 -14.13
C THR A 303 41.43 -36.60 -14.92
N PRO A 304 41.15 -36.94 -16.20
CA PRO A 304 40.14 -36.25 -17.01
C PRO A 304 38.74 -36.23 -16.37
N GLY A 305 38.38 -37.27 -15.60
CA GLY A 305 37.14 -37.36 -14.84
C GLY A 305 37.09 -36.40 -13.65
N GLU A 306 38.18 -36.32 -12.88
CA GLU A 306 38.31 -35.40 -11.75
C GLU A 306 38.36 -33.94 -12.22
N LEU A 307 39.05 -33.68 -13.34
CA LEU A 307 39.08 -32.37 -13.98
C LEU A 307 37.67 -31.94 -14.41
N SER A 308 36.90 -32.83 -15.05
CA SER A 308 35.51 -32.55 -15.45
C SER A 308 34.60 -32.28 -14.26
N ALA A 309 34.74 -33.05 -13.17
CA ALA A 309 34.00 -32.85 -11.93
C ALA A 309 34.35 -31.51 -11.27
N LEU A 310 35.64 -31.13 -11.26
CA LEU A 310 36.12 -29.86 -10.72
C LEU A 310 35.60 -28.66 -11.52
N ILE A 311 35.65 -28.73 -12.85
CA ILE A 311 35.10 -27.70 -13.75
C ILE A 311 33.61 -27.51 -13.45
N SER A 312 32.85 -28.59 -13.36
CA SER A 312 31.42 -28.53 -13.07
C SER A 312 31.13 -27.87 -11.71
N LYS A 313 31.88 -28.22 -10.66
CA LYS A 313 31.72 -27.62 -9.33
C LYS A 313 32.07 -26.12 -9.34
N ASN A 314 33.18 -25.73 -9.96
CA ASN A 314 33.63 -24.34 -10.00
C ASN A 314 32.73 -23.46 -10.87
N ALA A 315 32.21 -24.01 -11.98
CA ALA A 315 31.21 -23.36 -12.80
C ALA A 315 29.91 -23.14 -12.01
N PHE A 316 29.42 -24.16 -11.27
CA PHE A 316 28.26 -24.00 -10.40
C PHE A 316 28.46 -22.88 -9.38
N VAL A 317 29.57 -22.87 -8.64
CA VAL A 317 29.87 -21.82 -7.64
C VAL A 317 29.88 -20.42 -8.27
N SER A 318 30.50 -20.28 -9.45
CA SER A 318 30.63 -18.99 -10.14
C SER A 318 29.29 -18.51 -10.71
N ILE A 319 28.52 -19.39 -11.36
CA ILE A 319 27.17 -19.08 -11.87
C ILE A 319 26.23 -18.74 -10.72
N TYR A 320 26.29 -19.49 -9.62
CA TYR A 320 25.45 -19.24 -8.46
C TYR A 320 25.78 -17.91 -7.79
N LEU A 321 27.06 -17.54 -7.71
CA LEU A 321 27.50 -16.23 -7.22
C LEU A 321 27.00 -15.09 -8.12
N ILE A 322 27.11 -15.24 -9.45
CA ILE A 322 26.57 -14.27 -10.42
C ILE A 322 25.06 -14.12 -10.27
N ASN A 323 24.32 -15.23 -10.15
CA ASN A 323 22.87 -15.21 -9.92
C ASN A 323 22.52 -14.54 -8.59
N GLY A 324 23.30 -14.78 -7.51
CA GLY A 324 23.13 -14.08 -6.24
C GLY A 324 23.26 -12.56 -6.38
N PHE A 325 24.19 -12.11 -7.20
CA PHE A 325 24.35 -10.69 -7.54
C PHE A 325 23.22 -10.15 -8.43
N SER A 326 22.78 -10.88 -9.46
CA SER A 326 21.60 -10.51 -10.26
C SER A 326 20.35 -10.38 -9.38
N GLN A 327 20.14 -11.32 -8.45
CA GLN A 327 19.06 -11.25 -7.47
C GLN A 327 19.14 -9.99 -6.61
N LEU A 328 20.32 -9.56 -6.16
CA LEU A 328 20.45 -8.29 -5.44
C LEU A 328 20.00 -7.07 -6.28
N ILE A 329 20.27 -7.08 -7.58
CA ILE A 329 19.79 -6.02 -8.49
C ILE A 329 18.27 -6.05 -8.54
N ASP A 330 17.65 -7.22 -8.73
CA ASP A 330 16.20 -7.36 -8.74
C ASP A 330 15.58 -6.89 -7.41
N LEU A 331 16.17 -7.32 -6.29
CA LEU A 331 15.76 -6.88 -4.95
C LEU A 331 15.86 -5.35 -4.80
N SER A 332 16.85 -4.70 -5.41
CA SER A 332 16.99 -3.24 -5.33
C SER A 332 15.80 -2.50 -5.96
N THR A 333 15.20 -3.06 -7.02
CA THR A 333 13.99 -2.51 -7.63
C THR A 333 12.80 -2.68 -6.70
N THR A 334 12.63 -3.87 -6.11
CA THR A 334 11.56 -4.15 -5.14
C THR A 334 11.67 -3.29 -3.88
N VAL A 335 12.89 -3.09 -3.37
CA VAL A 335 13.16 -2.19 -2.23
C VAL A 335 12.81 -0.74 -2.59
N SER A 336 13.07 -0.32 -3.83
CA SER A 336 12.68 1.01 -4.30
C SER A 336 11.15 1.19 -4.36
N ASP A 337 10.42 0.17 -4.81
CA ASP A 337 8.95 0.16 -4.78
C ASP A 337 8.42 0.22 -3.36
N VAL A 338 8.96 -0.62 -2.47
CA VAL A 338 8.61 -0.63 -1.04
C VAL A 338 8.89 0.73 -0.41
N ALA A 339 9.99 1.40 -0.77
CA ALA A 339 10.27 2.76 -0.34
C ALA A 339 9.23 3.76 -0.84
N GLY A 340 8.82 3.66 -2.11
CA GLY A 340 7.74 4.45 -2.68
C GLY A 340 6.41 4.31 -1.91
N TYR A 341 5.96 3.08 -1.67
CA TYR A 341 4.76 2.82 -0.89
C TYR A 341 4.90 3.25 0.57
N THR A 342 6.07 3.04 1.19
CA THR A 342 6.36 3.51 2.54
C THR A 342 6.18 5.02 2.65
N HIS A 343 6.63 5.79 1.65
CA HIS A 343 6.41 7.22 1.65
C HIS A 343 4.94 7.59 1.53
N ARG A 344 4.17 6.97 0.62
CA ARG A 344 2.75 7.27 0.41
C ARG A 344 1.89 6.90 1.61
N ILE A 345 2.12 5.72 2.21
CA ILE A 345 1.43 5.25 3.41
C ILE A 345 1.87 6.06 4.64
N GLY A 346 3.16 6.32 4.79
CA GLY A 346 3.70 7.11 5.91
C GLY A 346 3.24 8.56 5.89
N GLU A 347 3.18 9.19 4.72
CA GLU A 347 2.64 10.55 4.55
C GLU A 347 1.15 10.59 4.90
N LEU A 348 0.36 9.61 4.44
CA LEU A 348 -1.05 9.50 4.80
C LEU A 348 -1.21 9.40 6.32
N ARG A 349 -0.42 8.56 6.99
CA ARG A 349 -0.44 8.41 8.45
C ARG A 349 -0.08 9.70 9.18
N GLU A 350 1.00 10.36 8.78
CA GLU A 350 1.42 11.65 9.38
C GLU A 350 0.32 12.71 9.28
N VAL A 351 -0.38 12.79 8.14
CA VAL A 351 -1.49 13.73 7.95
C VAL A 351 -2.71 13.33 8.79
N MET A 352 -3.05 12.04 8.88
CA MET A 352 -4.13 11.58 9.74
C MET A 352 -3.82 11.86 11.22
N GLU A 353 -2.60 11.59 11.67
CA GLU A 353 -2.13 11.90 13.03
C GLU A 353 -2.19 13.41 13.34
N ASP A 354 -1.78 14.29 12.40
CA ASP A 354 -1.93 15.76 12.54
C ASP A 354 -3.40 16.20 12.66
N ILE A 355 -4.29 15.59 11.89
CA ILE A 355 -5.73 15.87 11.96
C ILE A 355 -6.30 15.41 13.31
N ILE A 356 -5.95 14.20 13.76
CA ILE A 356 -6.39 13.66 15.05
C ILE A 356 -5.90 14.56 16.18
N TRP A 357 -4.62 14.95 16.17
CA TRP A 357 -4.03 15.79 17.19
C TRP A 357 -4.74 17.15 17.30
N LYS A 358 -5.02 17.81 16.17
CA LYS A 358 -5.78 19.08 16.14
C LYS A 358 -7.21 18.93 16.62
N GLN A 359 -7.84 17.78 16.36
CA GLN A 359 -9.18 17.51 16.86
C GLN A 359 -9.19 17.31 18.39
N CYS A 360 -8.13 16.71 18.96
CA CYS A 360 -7.98 16.53 20.41
C CYS A 360 -7.60 17.83 21.14
N ASP A 361 -6.79 18.72 20.53
CA ASP A 361 -6.35 19.97 21.16
C ASP A 361 -7.48 21.02 21.29
N TYR A 362 -8.52 20.92 20.44
CA TYR A 362 -9.74 21.72 20.57
C TYR A 362 -10.67 21.23 21.70
N ASP A 363 -10.22 20.25 22.49
CA ASP A 363 -11.09 19.54 23.41
C ASP A 363 -10.76 19.66 24.91
N PRO A 364 -10.90 20.86 25.52
CA PRO A 364 -10.89 21.00 26.97
C PRO A 364 -12.24 20.65 27.63
N ALA A 365 -13.25 20.15 26.89
CA ALA A 365 -14.61 19.93 27.40
C ALA A 365 -15.30 18.61 27.01
N SER A 366 -14.78 17.82 26.05
CA SER A 366 -15.16 16.41 25.88
C SER A 366 -14.17 15.55 26.65
N GLY A 367 -14.47 15.40 27.93
CA GLY A 367 -14.26 14.08 28.50
C GLY A 367 -15.01 13.09 27.59
N GLU A 368 -14.25 12.16 27.02
CA GLU A 368 -14.68 10.98 26.27
C GLU A 368 -14.89 11.15 24.76
N CYS A 369 -14.02 10.44 24.02
CA CYS A 369 -14.40 9.84 22.75
C CYS A 369 -15.71 9.08 22.99
N PHE A 370 -16.82 9.56 22.43
CA PHE A 370 -18.09 8.85 22.51
C PHE A 370 -18.00 7.57 21.67
N ASP A 371 -17.51 6.51 22.31
CA ASP A 371 -17.81 5.15 21.91
C ASP A 371 -19.33 4.97 22.06
N PHE A 372 -20.03 4.79 20.94
CA PHE A 372 -21.47 4.46 20.90
C PHE A 372 -21.84 3.19 21.70
N ASP A 373 -20.85 2.48 22.25
CA ASP A 373 -20.97 1.20 22.95
C ASP A 373 -20.98 1.31 24.48
N ASN A 374 -20.62 2.45 25.07
CA ASN A 374 -20.70 2.62 26.52
C ASN A 374 -22.09 3.13 26.90
N ASN A 375 -22.84 2.30 27.64
CA ASN A 375 -24.00 2.68 28.44
C ASN A 375 -23.57 3.64 29.58
N MET A 376 -22.98 4.79 29.25
CA MET A 376 -22.86 5.90 30.17
C MET A 376 -24.16 6.68 30.05
N ASP A 377 -24.94 6.66 31.14
CA ASP A 377 -26.04 7.59 31.33
C ASP A 377 -25.56 9.01 30.97
N PRO A 378 -26.31 9.77 30.15
CA PRO A 378 -25.90 11.11 29.78
C PRO A 378 -25.66 11.90 31.07
N PRO A 379 -24.51 12.59 31.20
CA PRO A 379 -24.27 13.43 32.37
C PRO A 379 -25.46 14.40 32.48
N ALA A 380 -26.00 14.51 33.69
CA ALA A 380 -27.13 15.37 34.01
C ALA A 380 -26.78 16.84 33.76
N ALA A 381 -26.80 17.27 32.50
CA ALA A 381 -26.70 18.65 32.09
C ALA A 381 -28.13 19.18 31.94
N SER A 382 -28.63 19.72 33.04
CA SER A 382 -29.86 20.48 33.21
C SER A 382 -29.86 21.77 32.39
N SER A 383 -29.81 21.69 31.06
CA SER A 383 -30.06 22.85 30.21
C SER A 383 -31.01 22.52 29.08
N ASP A 384 -32.19 23.15 29.10
CA ASP A 384 -33.15 23.23 27.98
C ASP A 384 -32.55 23.82 26.69
N THR A 385 -31.25 24.11 26.65
CA THR A 385 -30.58 24.77 25.53
C THR A 385 -29.74 23.76 24.76
N ALA A 386 -30.00 23.58 23.46
CA ALA A 386 -29.22 22.69 22.60
C ALA A 386 -27.93 23.36 22.08
N PHE A 387 -28.04 24.63 21.63
CA PHE A 387 -26.92 25.39 21.07
C PHE A 387 -26.86 26.81 21.61
N VAL A 388 -25.64 27.28 21.89
CA VAL A 388 -25.34 28.68 22.20
C VAL A 388 -24.26 29.17 21.24
N LEU A 389 -24.60 30.23 20.50
CA LEU A 389 -23.73 30.95 19.59
C LEU A 389 -23.55 32.36 20.13
N ASP A 390 -22.32 32.81 20.30
CA ASP A 390 -22.01 34.20 20.66
C ASP A 390 -21.00 34.81 19.68
N ARG A 391 -21.45 35.83 18.94
CA ARG A 391 -20.68 36.57 17.93
C ARG A 391 -19.92 35.64 16.97
N LEU A 392 -20.57 34.55 16.56
CA LEU A 392 -19.97 33.55 15.70
C LEU A 392 -19.78 34.10 14.29
N SER A 393 -18.53 34.12 13.82
CA SER A 393 -18.20 34.41 12.44
C SER A 393 -17.51 33.22 11.79
N TYR A 394 -17.91 32.89 10.55
CA TYR A 394 -17.33 31.77 9.83
C TYR A 394 -17.23 32.03 8.32
N LYS A 395 -16.25 31.37 7.71
CA LYS A 395 -15.95 31.43 6.28
C LYS A 395 -15.92 30.04 5.66
N SER A 396 -15.88 30.01 4.33
CA SER A 396 -15.61 28.78 3.60
C SER A 396 -14.13 28.38 3.75
N PRO A 397 -13.79 27.09 3.90
CA PRO A 397 -12.39 26.65 3.88
C PRO A 397 -11.63 27.00 2.59
N TYR A 398 -12.36 27.35 1.52
CA TYR A 398 -11.82 27.66 0.20
C TYR A 398 -11.75 29.17 -0.11
N SER A 399 -12.29 30.02 0.76
CA SER A 399 -12.35 31.47 0.55
C SER A 399 -12.09 32.21 1.85
N ASP A 400 -11.35 33.31 1.79
CA ASP A 400 -11.15 34.17 2.96
C ASP A 400 -12.36 35.07 3.28
N GLU A 401 -13.37 35.08 2.41
CA GLU A 401 -14.60 35.84 2.61
C GLU A 401 -15.49 35.22 3.69
N LEU A 402 -15.84 36.03 4.69
CA LEU A 402 -16.80 35.65 5.74
C LEU A 402 -18.19 35.49 5.16
N LEU A 403 -18.79 34.31 5.37
CA LEU A 403 -20.16 34.02 4.95
C LEU A 403 -21.18 34.65 5.92
N VAL A 404 -20.87 34.59 7.21
CA VAL A 404 -21.68 35.17 8.29
C VAL A 404 -20.75 35.83 9.30
N ARG A 405 -21.21 36.98 9.83
CA ARG A 405 -20.48 37.80 10.80
C ARG A 405 -21.32 37.95 12.07
N ASP A 406 -20.65 37.84 13.22
CA ASP A 406 -21.17 38.15 14.56
C ASP A 406 -22.56 37.55 14.87
N LEU A 407 -22.78 36.29 14.48
CA LEU A 407 -24.05 35.61 14.74
C LEU A 407 -24.16 35.19 16.21
N SER A 408 -25.10 35.80 16.93
CA SER A 408 -25.52 35.36 18.27
C SER A 408 -26.90 34.74 18.23
N LEU A 409 -27.03 33.50 18.68
CA LEU A 409 -28.25 32.70 18.61
C LEU A 409 -28.26 31.65 19.74
N LYS A 410 -29.43 31.46 20.35
CA LYS A 410 -29.65 30.42 21.36
C LYS A 410 -30.81 29.52 20.92
N VAL A 411 -30.58 28.22 20.84
CA VAL A 411 -31.60 27.23 20.46
C VAL A 411 -32.02 26.45 21.70
N THR A 412 -33.29 26.50 22.05
CA THR A 412 -33.86 25.80 23.23
C THR A 412 -34.86 24.72 22.83
N GLN A 413 -35.06 23.75 23.72
CA GLN A 413 -36.04 22.69 23.57
C GLN A 413 -37.45 23.28 23.38
N GLY A 414 -38.25 22.62 22.54
CA GLY A 414 -39.62 23.07 22.20
C GLY A 414 -39.68 24.18 21.14
N ASN A 415 -38.57 24.86 20.84
CA ASN A 415 -38.53 25.91 19.82
C ASN A 415 -38.07 25.36 18.47
N SER A 416 -38.83 25.68 17.42
CA SER A 416 -38.46 25.39 16.03
C SER A 416 -37.85 26.64 15.38
N LEU A 417 -36.62 26.52 14.87
CA LEU A 417 -35.92 27.60 14.18
C LEU A 417 -35.86 27.32 12.68
N LEU A 418 -36.36 28.27 11.87
CA LEU A 418 -36.26 28.22 10.41
C LEU A 418 -35.18 29.19 9.92
N VAL A 419 -34.18 28.68 9.21
CA VAL A 419 -33.09 29.49 8.62
C VAL A 419 -33.39 29.76 7.15
N VAL A 420 -33.72 31.01 6.81
CA VAL A 420 -34.09 31.44 5.44
C VAL A 420 -33.05 32.41 4.87
N GLY A 421 -32.86 32.41 3.55
CA GLY A 421 -31.98 33.35 2.86
C GLY A 421 -31.63 32.89 1.46
N ASN A 422 -30.94 33.73 0.68
CA ASN A 422 -30.60 33.44 -0.71
C ASN A 422 -29.62 32.26 -0.85
N THR A 423 -29.61 31.59 -2.00
CA THR A 423 -28.64 30.52 -2.29
C THR A 423 -27.21 31.06 -2.17
N GLY A 424 -26.32 30.31 -1.51
CA GLY A 424 -24.93 30.72 -1.32
C GLY A 424 -24.63 31.57 -0.09
N THR A 425 -25.63 32.03 0.68
CA THR A 425 -25.43 32.87 1.88
C THR A 425 -24.89 32.13 3.11
N GLY A 426 -24.47 30.86 2.98
CA GLY A 426 -23.88 30.10 4.09
C GLY A 426 -24.86 29.31 4.97
N LYS A 427 -26.15 29.17 4.62
CA LYS A 427 -27.13 28.39 5.40
C LYS A 427 -26.68 26.95 5.72
N THR A 428 -26.25 26.20 4.70
CA THR A 428 -25.70 24.84 4.90
C THR A 428 -24.36 24.89 5.63
N SER A 429 -23.60 25.96 5.46
CA SER A 429 -22.33 26.16 6.17
C SER A 429 -22.55 26.39 7.67
N LEU A 430 -23.63 27.05 8.09
CA LEU A 430 -24.04 27.13 9.50
C LEU A 430 -24.17 25.73 10.11
N LEU A 431 -24.88 24.81 9.44
CA LEU A 431 -25.03 23.43 9.90
C LEU A 431 -23.68 22.70 9.96
N ARG A 432 -22.76 22.97 9.03
CA ARG A 432 -21.40 22.43 9.07
C ARG A 432 -20.62 22.94 10.28
N VAL A 433 -20.73 24.22 10.61
CA VAL A 433 -20.07 24.81 11.79
C VAL A 433 -20.71 24.30 13.09
N LEU A 434 -22.04 24.20 13.16
CA LEU A 434 -22.75 23.62 14.30
C LEU A 434 -22.36 22.16 14.55
N ASN A 435 -22.22 21.37 13.49
CA ASN A 435 -21.70 20.00 13.55
C ASN A 435 -20.15 19.96 13.61
N ARG A 436 -19.50 21.10 13.89
CA ARG A 436 -18.05 21.31 13.99
C ARG A 436 -17.23 20.79 12.79
N LEU A 437 -17.83 20.56 11.63
CA LEU A 437 -17.16 20.10 10.41
C LEU A 437 -16.26 21.20 9.84
N TRP A 438 -16.66 22.47 10.02
CA TRP A 438 -15.88 23.65 9.70
C TRP A 438 -15.55 24.40 11.00
N GLU A 439 -14.34 24.96 11.06
CA GLU A 439 -13.90 25.80 12.17
C GLU A 439 -14.50 27.21 12.07
N SER A 440 -14.83 27.80 13.22
CA SER A 440 -15.21 29.21 13.29
C SER A 440 -13.96 30.09 13.16
N SER A 441 -14.12 31.26 12.52
CA SER A 441 -13.04 32.24 12.44
C SER A 441 -12.94 33.09 13.70
N SER A 442 -14.08 33.36 14.34
CA SER A 442 -14.17 34.06 15.62
C SER A 442 -15.51 33.76 16.30
N GLY A 443 -15.60 34.11 17.58
CA GLY A 443 -16.79 33.88 18.40
C GLY A 443 -16.81 32.51 19.05
N TYR A 444 -17.88 32.24 19.79
CA TYR A 444 -18.02 31.06 20.64
C TYR A 444 -19.19 30.18 20.18
N LEU A 445 -18.95 28.87 20.12
CA LEU A 445 -19.95 27.85 19.81
C LEU A 445 -19.92 26.78 20.92
N GLN A 446 -21.05 26.64 21.61
CA GLN A 446 -21.28 25.59 22.59
C GLN A 446 -22.45 24.70 22.18
N MET A 447 -22.23 23.40 22.22
CA MET A 447 -23.25 22.37 22.04
C MET A 447 -23.44 21.69 23.38
N ASN A 448 -24.65 21.79 23.95
CA ASN A 448 -24.96 21.29 25.29
C ASN A 448 -25.72 19.96 25.28
N ALA A 449 -26.27 19.57 24.12
CA ALA A 449 -26.92 18.28 23.96
C ALA A 449 -25.97 17.28 23.30
N CYS A 450 -26.02 16.02 23.75
CA CYS A 450 -25.21 14.94 23.18
C CYS A 450 -25.70 14.59 21.77
N PHE A 451 -24.79 14.12 20.92
CA PHE A 451 -25.17 13.56 19.62
C PHE A 451 -25.75 12.15 19.83
N GLY A 452 -26.91 11.84 19.24
CA GLY A 452 -27.54 10.52 19.39
C GLY A 452 -29.07 10.52 19.31
N PRO A 453 -29.70 9.35 19.49
CA PRO A 453 -31.14 9.17 19.29
C PRO A 453 -32.01 9.96 20.29
N HIS A 454 -31.51 10.22 21.49
CA HIS A 454 -32.16 11.05 22.51
C HIS A 454 -31.60 12.47 22.60
N GLY A 455 -30.80 12.88 21.60
CA GLY A 455 -30.12 14.18 21.58
C GLY A 455 -30.22 14.85 20.21
N ILE A 456 -29.10 15.31 19.68
CA ILE A 456 -29.04 15.98 18.37
C ILE A 456 -28.75 14.97 17.27
N LEU A 457 -29.52 15.06 16.17
CA LEU A 457 -29.25 14.37 14.90
C LEU A 457 -29.17 15.40 13.77
N PHE A 458 -28.15 15.27 12.92
CA PHE A 458 -27.97 16.11 11.74
C PHE A 458 -28.39 15.36 10.48
N LEU A 459 -29.24 15.99 9.67
CA LEU A 459 -29.63 15.46 8.36
C LEU A 459 -28.89 16.21 7.23
N PRO A 460 -28.11 15.51 6.39
CA PRO A 460 -27.40 16.15 5.29
C PRO A 460 -28.38 16.55 4.16
N GLN A 461 -28.02 17.59 3.40
CA GLN A 461 -28.79 18.02 2.23
C GLN A 461 -28.91 16.92 1.16
N LYS A 462 -27.85 16.11 0.99
CA LYS A 462 -27.87 14.89 0.20
C LYS A 462 -27.93 13.72 1.17
N PRO A 463 -29.04 12.95 1.22
CA PRO A 463 -29.15 11.79 2.09
C PRO A 463 -27.96 10.83 1.87
N TYR A 464 -27.44 10.30 2.96
CA TYR A 464 -26.40 9.28 2.92
C TYR A 464 -27.06 7.92 3.15
N LEU A 465 -26.93 7.03 2.17
CA LEU A 465 -27.34 5.64 2.25
C LEU A 465 -26.08 4.79 2.12
N THR A 466 -25.85 3.93 3.10
CA THR A 466 -24.68 3.05 3.16
C THR A 466 -25.02 1.67 2.58
N ASP A 467 -24.04 0.80 2.40
CA ASP A 467 -24.31 -0.61 2.13
C ASP A 467 -24.92 -1.26 3.39
N GLY A 468 -26.01 -2.00 3.22
CA GLY A 468 -26.73 -2.64 4.33
C GLY A 468 -28.21 -2.86 4.06
N THR A 469 -28.91 -3.45 5.03
CA THR A 469 -30.36 -3.64 4.99
C THR A 469 -31.10 -2.32 5.18
N LEU A 470 -32.38 -2.24 4.78
CA LEU A 470 -33.22 -1.05 5.05
C LEU A 470 -33.29 -0.73 6.56
N ARG A 471 -33.28 -1.77 7.40
CA ARG A 471 -33.21 -1.61 8.85
C ARG A 471 -31.95 -0.87 9.27
N GLU A 472 -30.79 -1.28 8.74
CA GLU A 472 -29.51 -0.62 9.00
C GLU A 472 -29.49 0.84 8.51
N GLN A 473 -30.17 1.15 7.39
CA GLN A 473 -30.31 2.53 6.93
C GLN A 473 -31.13 3.40 7.89
N VAL A 474 -32.25 2.87 8.41
CA VAL A 474 -33.16 3.64 9.29
C VAL A 474 -32.54 3.87 10.66
N ILE A 475 -31.78 2.90 11.19
CA ILE A 475 -31.11 3.06 12.49
C ILE A 475 -29.79 3.82 12.41
N TYR A 476 -29.27 4.09 11.20
CA TYR A 476 -28.04 4.87 11.02
C TYR A 476 -28.17 6.22 11.74
N PRO A 477 -27.24 6.59 12.64
CA PRO A 477 -25.84 6.14 12.77
C PRO A 477 -25.57 5.04 13.82
N LEU A 478 -26.58 4.36 14.36
CA LEU A 478 -26.41 3.33 15.39
C LEU A 478 -25.79 2.04 14.83
N LYS A 479 -24.76 1.50 15.51
CA LYS A 479 -24.02 0.31 15.08
C LYS A 479 -24.67 -1.02 15.50
N LYS A 480 -25.38 -1.05 16.63
CA LYS A 480 -26.00 -2.28 17.18
C LYS A 480 -27.48 -2.36 16.82
N ILE A 481 -27.86 -3.49 16.23
CA ILE A 481 -29.26 -3.85 16.00
C ILE A 481 -29.84 -4.33 17.34
N TYR A 482 -30.63 -3.50 18.02
CA TYR A 482 -31.40 -3.94 19.18
C TYR A 482 -32.49 -4.94 18.74
N PRO A 483 -32.87 -5.92 19.60
CA PRO A 483 -33.94 -6.85 19.29
C PRO A 483 -35.26 -6.11 18.99
N VAL A 484 -36.04 -6.71 18.08
CA VAL A 484 -37.24 -6.13 17.45
C VAL A 484 -38.20 -5.60 18.51
N THR A 485 -38.24 -4.28 18.64
CA THR A 485 -39.33 -3.55 19.29
C THR A 485 -40.14 -2.88 18.18
N GLY A 486 -41.47 -2.95 18.24
CA GLY A 486 -42.40 -2.51 17.18
C GLY A 486 -42.37 -1.01 16.81
N LEU A 487 -41.38 -0.26 17.30
CA LEU A 487 -41.15 1.15 16.99
C LEU A 487 -40.65 1.35 15.55
N TYR A 488 -39.89 0.40 14.99
CA TYR A 488 -39.36 0.50 13.62
C TYR A 488 -40.47 0.41 12.57
N ASP A 489 -41.39 -0.53 12.77
CA ASP A 489 -42.56 -0.68 11.90
C ASP A 489 -43.43 0.58 11.97
N PHE A 490 -43.50 1.27 13.12
CA PHE A 490 -44.20 2.53 13.25
C PHE A 490 -43.52 3.69 12.49
N VAL A 491 -42.19 3.83 12.56
CA VAL A 491 -41.46 4.86 11.80
C VAL A 491 -41.60 4.64 10.30
N LEU A 492 -41.44 3.39 9.83
CA LEU A 492 -41.69 3.01 8.45
C LEU A 492 -43.15 3.26 8.04
N TYR A 493 -44.11 2.91 8.88
CA TYR A 493 -45.54 3.14 8.64
C TYR A 493 -45.91 4.64 8.58
N VAL A 494 -45.29 5.49 9.40
CA VAL A 494 -45.47 6.94 9.37
C VAL A 494 -44.81 7.56 8.13
N CYS A 495 -43.63 7.08 7.74
CA CYS A 495 -43.00 7.49 6.48
C CYS A 495 -43.81 7.04 5.25
N GLU A 496 -44.30 5.80 5.23
CA GLU A 496 -45.14 5.26 4.14
C GLU A 496 -46.46 6.01 3.99
N ARG A 497 -47.16 6.36 5.08
CA ARG A 497 -48.39 7.18 5.01
C ARG A 497 -48.16 8.56 4.38
N ASN A 498 -46.97 9.14 4.52
CA ASN A 498 -46.64 10.41 3.87
C ASN A 498 -46.31 10.25 2.37
N VAL A 499 -45.81 9.09 1.94
CA VAL A 499 -45.59 8.78 0.51
C VAL A 499 -46.93 8.63 -0.22
N TYR A 500 -47.93 8.01 0.42
CA TYR A 500 -49.27 7.86 -0.17
C TYR A 500 -50.10 9.15 -0.22
N ASN A 501 -49.87 10.12 0.67
CA ASN A 501 -50.67 11.35 0.73
C ASN A 501 -50.11 12.56 -0.04
N ASN A 502 -48.87 12.53 -0.54
CA ASN A 502 -48.25 13.64 -1.29
C ASN A 502 -47.51 13.16 -2.55
N CYS A 503 -48.15 12.32 -3.35
CA CYS A 503 -47.65 11.93 -4.66
C CYS A 503 -48.01 13.00 -5.72
N LEU A 504 -47.33 14.15 -5.67
CA LEU A 504 -47.20 15.12 -6.76
C LEU A 504 -46.11 16.12 -6.40
N LEU A 505 -44.86 15.79 -6.72
CA LEU A 505 -43.75 16.75 -6.79
C LEU A 505 -42.84 16.31 -7.95
N PHE A 506 -42.87 17.08 -9.04
CA PHE A 506 -41.92 17.06 -10.15
C PHE A 506 -40.58 17.67 -9.74
#